data_AF-A0A1I3K4K6-F1
#
_entry.id   AF-A0A1I3K4K6-F1
#
_cell.length_a   1.000
_cell.length_b   1.000
_cell.length_c   1.000
_cell.angle_alpha   90.00
_cell.angle_beta   90.00
_cell.angle_gamma   90.00
#
_symmetry.space_group_name_H-M   'P 1'
#
loop_
_entity.id
_entity.type
_entity.pdbx_description
1 polymer ?
#
loop_
_entity_poly.entity_id
_entity_poly.type
_entity_poly.pdbx_seq_one_letter_code
_entity_poly.pdbx_strand_id
1 'polypeptide(L)'
;MPSPPDSLSPLQRDLLIAALAVVLVTAPLWVGVFGLSEPVVSYERAEVVTDNDTIEFQGGPVHGSVPISEDVACSGSILYETRTCAFEAQLTDDETVPTGIRTSGTATHGFPYEEYRYARVDDAVYETTYTVAEDPQDDMNQVHAALEPADPDDVLESVSIDAERSTLSEVVRETLENGETQTRGEVDVPETPIETDDGYYRVYQSGTTQPSQRDEAVRSLVWFGGPVVGLWLFYHLSGRITYVDRVKRD
;
A
#
# COMPACT_ATOMS: atom_id res chain seq x y z
N MET A 1 12.32 59.79 11.19
CA MET A 1 12.05 58.59 12.00
C MET A 1 10.58 58.28 11.87
N PRO A 2 10.20 57.15 11.26
CA PRO A 2 8.79 56.75 11.16
C PRO A 2 8.25 56.40 12.56
N SER A 3 7.06 56.93 12.89
CA SER A 3 6.33 56.63 14.12
C SER A 3 6.05 55.13 14.25
N PRO A 4 6.05 54.56 15.47
CA PRO A 4 5.64 53.17 15.66
C PRO A 4 4.16 53.03 15.25
N PRO A 5 3.75 51.92 14.62
CA PRO A 5 2.38 51.74 14.17
C PRO A 5 1.41 51.75 15.35
N ASP A 6 0.22 52.30 15.09
CA ASP A 6 -0.87 52.52 16.02
C ASP A 6 -1.11 51.35 16.98
N SER A 7 -1.18 51.65 18.26
CA SER A 7 -1.59 50.72 19.30
C SER A 7 -3.00 50.21 18.99
N LEU A 8 -3.14 48.90 18.77
CA LEU A 8 -4.43 48.23 18.55
C LEU A 8 -5.46 48.67 19.60
N SER A 9 -6.68 48.96 19.15
CA SER A 9 -7.76 49.28 20.09
C SER A 9 -8.06 48.08 21.00
N PRO A 10 -8.54 48.30 22.25
CA PRO A 10 -8.83 47.21 23.19
C PRO A 10 -9.74 46.14 22.59
N LEU A 11 -10.72 46.55 21.78
CA LEU A 11 -11.67 45.66 21.12
C LEU A 11 -11.01 44.81 20.03
N GLN A 12 -10.13 45.40 19.21
CA GLN A 12 -9.35 44.65 18.21
C GLN A 12 -8.41 43.64 18.88
N ARG A 13 -7.78 44.03 19.99
CA ARG A 13 -6.92 43.13 20.77
C ARG A 13 -7.69 41.94 21.33
N ASP A 14 -8.85 42.18 21.96
CA ASP A 14 -9.65 41.11 22.55
C ASP A 14 -10.23 40.16 21.47
N LEU A 15 -10.60 40.70 20.30
CA LEU A 15 -11.05 39.89 19.15
C LEU A 15 -9.91 38.99 18.62
N LEU A 16 -8.69 39.52 18.48
CA LEU A 16 -7.53 38.73 18.08
C LEU A 16 -7.19 37.62 19.09
N ILE A 17 -7.29 37.91 20.38
CA ILE A 17 -7.06 36.90 21.44
C ILE A 17 -8.15 35.83 21.39
N ALA A 18 -9.41 36.21 21.18
CA ALA A 18 -10.52 35.27 21.05
C ALA A 18 -10.34 34.37 19.80
N ALA A 19 -9.96 34.95 18.66
CA ALA A 19 -9.66 34.19 17.45
C ALA A 19 -8.51 33.20 17.66
N LEU A 20 -7.41 33.64 18.29
CA LEU A 20 -6.28 32.77 18.65
C LEU A 20 -6.71 31.64 19.60
N ALA A 21 -7.56 31.94 20.59
CA ALA A 21 -8.07 30.94 21.52
C ALA A 21 -8.89 29.86 20.79
N VAL A 22 -9.75 30.24 19.84
CA VAL A 22 -10.50 29.29 18.99
C VAL A 22 -9.55 28.42 18.16
N VAL A 23 -8.54 29.02 17.53
CA VAL A 23 -7.55 28.27 16.74
C VAL A 23 -6.79 27.26 17.61
N LEU A 24 -6.38 27.67 18.81
CA LEU A 24 -5.64 26.79 19.73
C LEU A 24 -6.50 25.65 20.30
N VAL A 25 -7.78 25.91 20.61
CA VAL A 25 -8.72 24.85 21.06
C VAL A 25 -9.03 23.86 19.94
N THR A 26 -9.12 24.34 18.70
CA THR A 26 -9.37 23.49 17.52
C THR A 26 -8.11 22.86 16.95
N ALA A 27 -6.92 23.22 17.45
CA ALA A 27 -5.62 22.73 16.98
C ALA A 27 -5.51 21.19 16.86
N PRO A 28 -6.02 20.37 17.81
CA PRO A 28 -5.98 18.91 17.68
C PRO A 28 -6.77 18.38 16.47
N LEU A 29 -7.86 19.05 16.08
CA LEU A 29 -8.67 18.66 14.92
C LEU A 29 -7.89 18.83 13.61
N TRP A 30 -7.04 19.86 13.54
CA TRP A 30 -6.23 20.13 12.36
C TRP A 30 -5.09 19.12 12.17
N VAL A 31 -4.57 18.51 13.26
CA VAL A 31 -3.50 17.51 13.17
C VAL A 31 -3.91 16.31 12.33
N GLY A 32 -5.15 15.83 12.51
CA GLY A 32 -5.69 14.72 11.71
C GLY A 32 -5.98 15.13 10.27
N VAL A 33 -6.47 16.35 10.04
CA VAL A 33 -6.76 16.86 8.69
C VAL A 33 -5.48 17.04 7.85
N PHE A 34 -4.36 17.42 8.46
CA PHE A 34 -3.09 17.65 7.77
C PHE A 34 -2.14 16.44 7.79
N GLY A 35 -2.56 15.29 8.31
CA GLY A 35 -1.76 14.06 8.31
C GLY A 35 -0.40 14.21 9.01
N LEU A 36 -0.27 15.14 9.98
CA LEU A 36 1.03 15.46 10.60
C LEU A 36 1.57 14.35 11.51
N SER A 37 0.78 13.29 11.70
CA SER A 37 1.12 12.12 12.52
C SER A 37 1.37 10.85 11.71
N GLU A 38 1.15 10.89 10.41
CA GLU A 38 1.28 9.71 9.56
C GLU A 38 2.73 9.54 9.10
N PRO A 39 3.20 8.29 8.98
CA PRO A 39 4.52 8.04 8.41
C PRO A 39 4.55 8.51 6.96
N VAL A 40 5.73 8.94 6.51
CA VAL A 40 5.97 9.18 5.09
C VAL A 40 6.35 7.85 4.47
N VAL A 41 5.55 7.38 3.52
CA VAL A 41 5.76 6.12 2.80
C VAL A 41 6.32 6.46 1.43
N SER A 42 7.38 5.75 1.03
CA SER A 42 8.04 5.89 -0.26
C SER A 42 7.68 4.70 -1.15
N TYR A 43 7.35 5.01 -2.39
CA TYR A 43 6.99 4.06 -3.44
C TYR A 43 7.96 4.21 -4.60
N GLU A 44 8.33 3.07 -5.18
CA GLU A 44 9.20 2.97 -6.35
C GLU A 44 8.57 2.03 -7.37
N ARG A 45 8.95 2.19 -8.65
CA ARG A 45 8.66 1.20 -9.69
C ARG A 45 9.91 0.40 -10.04
N ALA A 46 9.73 -0.89 -10.25
CA ALA A 46 10.71 -1.75 -10.92
C ALA A 46 10.13 -2.23 -12.24
N GLU A 47 10.97 -2.26 -13.27
CA GLU A 47 10.62 -2.86 -14.56
C GLU A 47 10.61 -4.38 -14.41
N VAL A 48 9.59 -5.01 -14.97
CA VAL A 48 9.45 -6.46 -15.07
C VAL A 48 9.69 -6.84 -16.52
N VAL A 49 10.67 -7.70 -16.73
CA VAL A 49 11.11 -8.11 -18.07
C VAL A 49 11.06 -9.62 -18.19
N THR A 50 10.91 -10.09 -19.41
CA THR A 50 11.12 -11.48 -19.78
C THR A 50 12.58 -11.68 -20.16
N ASP A 51 13.23 -12.69 -19.57
CA ASP A 51 14.59 -13.11 -19.94
C ASP A 51 14.59 -14.62 -20.20
N ASN A 52 14.81 -15.00 -21.46
CA ASN A 52 14.73 -16.39 -21.91
C ASN A 52 13.37 -17.03 -21.56
N ASP A 53 13.38 -18.02 -20.66
CA ASP A 53 12.20 -18.78 -20.25
C ASP A 53 11.60 -18.27 -18.92
N THR A 54 12.02 -17.09 -18.43
CA THR A 54 11.59 -16.55 -17.13
C THR A 54 11.13 -15.11 -17.13
N ILE A 55 10.53 -14.70 -16.02
CA ILE A 55 10.14 -13.31 -15.72
C ILE A 55 10.94 -12.82 -14.51
N GLU A 56 11.51 -11.63 -14.61
CA GLU A 56 12.36 -11.06 -13.56
C GLU A 56 12.29 -9.53 -13.48
N PHE A 57 12.78 -8.99 -12.36
CA PHE A 57 12.93 -7.54 -12.18
C PHE A 57 14.23 -7.05 -12.81
N GLN A 58 14.15 -6.03 -13.67
CA GLN A 58 15.34 -5.33 -14.15
C GLN A 58 15.79 -4.29 -13.12
N GLY A 59 16.89 -4.57 -12.41
CA GLY A 59 17.48 -3.63 -11.43
C GLY A 59 16.57 -3.28 -10.25
N GLY A 60 15.53 -4.10 -10.01
CA GLY A 60 14.45 -3.82 -9.06
C GLY A 60 14.75 -4.15 -7.60
N PRO A 61 13.71 -4.47 -6.79
CA PRO A 61 13.87 -4.63 -5.35
C PRO A 61 14.92 -5.68 -5.02
N VAL A 62 15.70 -5.44 -3.95
CA VAL A 62 16.76 -6.35 -3.48
C VAL A 62 16.19 -7.77 -3.39
N HIS A 63 16.78 -8.68 -4.19
CA HIS A 63 16.28 -10.02 -4.52
C HIS A 63 15.24 -10.60 -3.53
N GLY A 64 14.00 -10.70 -3.99
CA GLY A 64 12.92 -11.44 -3.35
C GLY A 64 12.09 -10.67 -2.32
N SER A 65 12.38 -9.41 -1.98
CA SER A 65 11.53 -8.72 -0.98
C SER A 65 10.10 -8.46 -1.45
N VAL A 66 9.86 -8.49 -2.76
CA VAL A 66 8.54 -8.28 -3.39
C VAL A 66 8.34 -9.36 -4.46
N PRO A 67 7.22 -10.11 -4.46
CA PRO A 67 6.88 -11.03 -5.55
C PRO A 67 6.50 -10.25 -6.82
N ILE A 68 6.66 -10.87 -7.99
CA ILE A 68 6.31 -10.26 -9.28
C ILE A 68 4.79 -10.03 -9.35
N SER A 69 4.03 -11.08 -9.02
CA SER A 69 2.58 -11.10 -8.93
C SER A 69 2.15 -12.10 -7.86
N GLU A 70 0.98 -11.89 -7.25
CA GLU A 70 0.32 -12.92 -6.44
C GLU A 70 -0.07 -14.16 -7.27
N ASP A 71 -0.27 -13.98 -8.58
CA ASP A 71 -0.60 -15.06 -9.52
C ASP A 71 0.62 -15.86 -9.99
N VAL A 72 1.84 -15.44 -9.62
CA VAL A 72 3.11 -16.11 -9.96
C VAL A 72 3.83 -16.53 -8.68
N ALA A 73 3.61 -17.77 -8.24
CA ALA A 73 4.33 -18.34 -7.12
C ALA A 73 5.83 -18.43 -7.39
N CYS A 74 6.62 -18.42 -6.32
CA CYS A 74 8.07 -18.59 -6.37
C CYS A 74 8.82 -17.46 -7.09
N SER A 75 8.15 -16.33 -7.25
CA SER A 75 8.74 -15.09 -7.74
C SER A 75 9.23 -14.17 -6.61
N GLY A 76 8.84 -14.46 -5.35
CA GLY A 76 9.18 -13.69 -4.17
C GLY A 76 10.30 -14.28 -3.30
N SER A 77 10.39 -13.82 -2.05
CA SER A 77 11.44 -14.27 -1.13
C SER A 77 11.25 -15.72 -0.74
N ILE A 78 12.34 -16.48 -0.88
CA ILE A 78 12.48 -17.87 -0.43
C ILE A 78 12.04 -18.09 1.02
N LEU A 79 11.99 -17.06 1.87
CA LEU A 79 11.58 -17.18 3.28
C LEU A 79 10.06 -17.37 3.47
N TYR A 80 9.24 -16.89 2.53
CA TYR A 80 7.78 -16.98 2.62
C TYR A 80 7.22 -18.15 1.82
N GLU A 81 7.89 -18.56 0.74
CA GLU A 81 7.36 -19.53 -0.22
C GLU A 81 8.13 -20.86 -0.25
N THR A 82 9.06 -21.12 0.69
CA THR A 82 9.97 -22.28 0.62
C THR A 82 9.25 -23.62 0.40
N ARG A 83 8.08 -23.80 1.04
CA ARG A 83 7.32 -25.04 0.93
C ARG A 83 6.62 -25.17 -0.43
N THR A 84 6.02 -24.09 -0.90
CA THR A 84 5.36 -24.03 -2.22
C THR A 84 6.41 -24.27 -3.30
N CYS A 85 7.54 -23.57 -3.26
CA CYS A 85 8.58 -23.73 -4.27
C CYS A 85 9.26 -25.10 -4.25
N ALA A 86 9.42 -25.72 -3.08
CA ALA A 86 9.91 -27.09 -3.02
C ALA A 86 8.90 -28.11 -3.58
N PHE A 87 7.60 -27.83 -3.47
CA PHE A 87 6.56 -28.66 -4.07
C PHE A 87 6.52 -28.48 -5.59
N GLU A 88 6.53 -27.23 -6.08
CA GLU A 88 6.54 -26.94 -7.51
C GLU A 88 7.81 -27.45 -8.20
N ALA A 89 8.97 -27.37 -7.54
CA ALA A 89 10.22 -27.97 -8.01
C ALA A 89 10.18 -29.51 -8.12
N GLN A 90 9.20 -30.17 -7.47
CA GLN A 90 9.01 -31.60 -7.68
C GLN A 90 8.19 -31.89 -8.95
N LEU A 91 7.38 -30.94 -9.43
CA LEU A 91 6.47 -31.14 -10.57
C LEU A 91 7.12 -30.88 -11.94
N THR A 92 8.33 -30.31 -12.00
CA THR A 92 8.97 -29.85 -13.24
C THR A 92 9.52 -30.94 -14.17
N ASP A 93 9.52 -32.22 -13.75
CA ASP A 93 10.04 -33.37 -14.52
C ASP A 93 8.92 -34.25 -15.13
N ASP A 94 7.87 -33.63 -15.72
CA ASP A 94 6.63 -34.32 -16.17
C ASP A 94 5.96 -35.15 -15.04
N GLU A 95 6.27 -34.82 -13.79
CA GLU A 95 5.68 -35.47 -12.64
C GLU A 95 4.30 -34.87 -12.36
N THR A 96 3.36 -35.73 -11.95
CA THR A 96 2.05 -35.28 -11.49
C THR A 96 1.81 -35.78 -10.09
N VAL A 97 1.26 -34.93 -9.23
CA VAL A 97 1.01 -35.27 -7.82
C VAL A 97 -0.50 -35.32 -7.57
N PRO A 98 -1.02 -36.40 -6.96
CA PRO A 98 -2.43 -36.46 -6.60
C PRO A 98 -2.76 -35.39 -5.56
N THR A 99 -3.75 -34.55 -5.85
CA THR A 99 -4.14 -33.43 -4.98
C THR A 99 -4.98 -33.87 -3.78
N GLY A 100 -5.38 -35.15 -3.73
CA GLY A 100 -6.38 -35.67 -2.79
C GLY A 100 -7.82 -35.26 -3.12
N ILE A 101 -8.02 -34.40 -4.12
CA ILE A 101 -9.33 -34.03 -4.65
C ILE A 101 -9.81 -35.13 -5.59
N ARG A 102 -11.10 -35.45 -5.51
CA ARG A 102 -11.78 -36.38 -6.42
C ARG A 102 -12.96 -35.69 -7.08
N THR A 103 -13.19 -35.99 -8.35
CA THR A 103 -14.27 -35.38 -9.15
C THR A 103 -14.96 -36.41 -10.04
N SER A 104 -16.26 -36.23 -10.28
CA SER A 104 -17.02 -37.02 -11.24
C SER A 104 -16.95 -36.47 -12.67
N GLY A 105 -16.31 -35.32 -12.86
CA GLY A 105 -16.17 -34.65 -14.16
C GLY A 105 -14.75 -34.73 -14.74
N THR A 106 -14.56 -34.16 -15.92
CA THR A 106 -13.27 -34.06 -16.64
C THR A 106 -12.72 -32.64 -16.64
N ALA A 107 -13.18 -31.77 -15.74
CA ALA A 107 -12.72 -30.38 -15.73
C ALA A 107 -11.26 -30.32 -15.25
N THR A 108 -10.39 -29.76 -16.10
CA THR A 108 -8.93 -29.75 -15.97
C THR A 108 -8.35 -28.38 -15.60
N HIS A 109 -9.19 -27.35 -15.47
CA HIS A 109 -8.75 -25.95 -15.28
C HIS A 109 -9.62 -25.24 -14.24
N GLY A 110 -9.03 -24.32 -13.48
CA GLY A 110 -9.75 -23.40 -12.59
C GLY A 110 -10.39 -24.09 -11.40
N PHE A 111 -9.66 -24.98 -10.72
CA PHE A 111 -10.14 -25.49 -9.45
C PHE A 111 -10.29 -24.32 -8.47
N PRO A 112 -11.40 -24.25 -7.71
CA PRO A 112 -11.77 -23.06 -6.91
C PRO A 112 -10.84 -22.78 -5.71
N TYR A 113 -9.71 -23.46 -5.62
CA TYR A 113 -8.72 -23.36 -4.54
C TYR A 113 -7.31 -23.05 -5.05
N GLU A 114 -7.19 -22.69 -6.32
CA GLU A 114 -5.92 -22.30 -6.93
C GLU A 114 -5.53 -20.91 -6.38
N GLU A 115 -4.47 -20.87 -5.57
CA GLU A 115 -3.96 -19.64 -4.95
C GLU A 115 -3.12 -18.79 -5.93
N TYR A 116 -2.55 -19.43 -6.94
CA TYR A 116 -1.75 -18.83 -8.01
C TYR A 116 -1.91 -19.66 -9.28
N ARG A 117 -1.80 -19.00 -10.44
CA ARG A 117 -1.94 -19.67 -11.73
C ARG A 117 -0.61 -20.12 -12.33
N TYR A 118 0.45 -19.41 -12.02
CA TYR A 118 1.78 -19.66 -12.56
C TYR A 118 2.79 -19.89 -11.45
N ALA A 119 3.86 -20.63 -11.74
CA ALA A 119 4.97 -20.84 -10.83
C ALA A 119 6.29 -20.60 -11.56
N ARG A 120 7.20 -19.86 -10.92
CA ARG A 120 8.59 -19.71 -11.39
C ARG A 120 9.47 -20.75 -10.69
N VAL A 121 10.02 -21.69 -11.44
CA VAL A 121 10.84 -22.79 -10.93
C VAL A 121 12.05 -22.99 -11.84
N ASP A 122 13.24 -23.17 -11.25
CA ASP A 122 14.49 -23.46 -11.98
C ASP A 122 14.74 -22.53 -13.20
N ASP A 123 14.47 -21.23 -13.01
CA ASP A 123 14.61 -20.19 -14.04
C ASP A 123 13.73 -20.39 -15.29
N ALA A 124 12.60 -21.07 -15.12
CA ALA A 124 11.51 -21.12 -16.09
C ALA A 124 10.16 -20.79 -15.42
N VAL A 125 9.17 -20.42 -16.22
CA VAL A 125 7.79 -20.19 -15.75
C VAL A 125 6.87 -21.28 -16.29
N TYR A 126 5.98 -21.75 -15.43
CA TYR A 126 5.04 -22.82 -15.71
C TYR A 126 3.62 -22.39 -15.37
N GLU A 127 2.64 -22.86 -16.13
CA GLU A 127 1.22 -22.81 -15.76
C GLU A 127 0.87 -24.03 -14.91
N THR A 128 0.18 -23.79 -13.80
CA THR A 128 -0.40 -24.85 -12.98
C THR A 128 -1.55 -25.48 -13.75
N THR A 129 -1.48 -26.79 -13.95
CA THR A 129 -2.53 -27.52 -14.66
C THR A 129 -3.02 -28.70 -13.85
N TYR A 130 -4.24 -29.16 -14.17
CA TYR A 130 -4.84 -30.30 -13.50
C TYR A 130 -5.25 -31.37 -14.51
N THR A 131 -4.82 -32.60 -14.27
CA THR A 131 -5.26 -33.76 -15.03
C THR A 131 -6.15 -34.64 -14.18
N VAL A 132 -7.06 -35.36 -14.83
CA VAL A 132 -8.01 -36.27 -14.17
C VAL A 132 -7.65 -37.70 -14.58
N ALA A 133 -7.24 -38.49 -13.60
CA ALA A 133 -6.96 -39.91 -13.79
C ALA A 133 -8.20 -40.73 -13.42
N GLU A 134 -8.70 -41.50 -14.39
CA GLU A 134 -9.85 -42.39 -14.17
C GLU A 134 -9.50 -43.48 -13.14
N ASP A 135 -10.35 -43.62 -12.12
CA ASP A 135 -10.24 -44.70 -11.15
C ASP A 135 -11.29 -45.77 -11.48
N PRO A 136 -10.91 -46.91 -12.09
CA PRO A 136 -11.87 -47.92 -12.52
C PRO A 136 -12.59 -48.64 -11.36
N GLN A 137 -12.21 -48.38 -10.11
CA GLN A 137 -12.83 -48.96 -8.91
C GLN A 137 -13.77 -48.00 -8.17
N ASP A 138 -13.86 -46.73 -8.59
CA ASP A 138 -14.66 -45.70 -7.93
C ASP A 138 -15.47 -44.91 -8.98
N ASP A 139 -16.61 -44.34 -8.59
CA ASP A 139 -17.41 -43.46 -9.46
C ASP A 139 -16.78 -42.05 -9.57
N MET A 140 -15.63 -41.85 -8.92
CA MET A 140 -14.95 -40.57 -8.75
C MET A 140 -13.48 -40.68 -9.18
N ASN A 141 -13.07 -39.79 -10.07
CA ASN A 141 -11.73 -39.74 -10.64
C ASN A 141 -10.78 -38.91 -9.77
N GLN A 142 -9.53 -39.33 -9.68
CA GLN A 142 -8.49 -38.63 -8.91
C GLN A 142 -7.97 -37.44 -9.73
N VAL A 143 -7.89 -36.28 -9.09
CA VAL A 143 -7.27 -35.09 -9.69
C VAL A 143 -5.78 -35.09 -9.36
N HIS A 144 -4.97 -34.77 -10.36
CA HIS A 144 -3.52 -34.64 -10.28
C HIS A 144 -3.13 -33.22 -10.67
N ALA A 145 -2.25 -32.59 -9.90
CA ALA A 145 -1.61 -31.34 -10.26
C ALA A 145 -0.35 -31.62 -11.08
N ALA A 146 -0.08 -30.76 -12.05
CA ALA A 146 1.08 -30.79 -12.92
C ALA A 146 1.51 -29.35 -13.24
N LEU A 147 2.71 -29.22 -13.80
CA LEU A 147 3.21 -27.97 -14.36
C LEU A 147 3.41 -28.14 -15.86
N GLU A 148 2.87 -27.21 -16.65
CA GLU A 148 3.14 -27.14 -18.08
C GLU A 148 4.00 -25.90 -18.37
N PRO A 149 5.07 -26.02 -19.18
CA PRO A 149 5.88 -24.86 -19.55
C PRO A 149 5.00 -23.76 -20.17
N ALA A 150 5.16 -22.53 -19.69
CA ALA A 150 4.41 -21.37 -20.17
C ALA A 150 5.36 -20.37 -20.84
N ASP A 151 4.85 -19.67 -21.86
CA ASP A 151 5.61 -18.60 -22.51
C ASP A 151 5.68 -17.37 -21.57
N PRO A 152 6.88 -16.86 -21.25
CA PRO A 152 7.01 -15.75 -20.29
C PRO A 152 6.30 -14.46 -20.72
N ASP A 153 6.23 -14.18 -22.02
CA ASP A 153 5.57 -12.96 -22.52
C ASP A 153 4.05 -13.09 -22.32
N ASP A 154 3.48 -14.25 -22.68
CA ASP A 154 2.05 -14.54 -22.45
C ASP A 154 1.70 -14.52 -20.96
N VAL A 155 2.56 -15.06 -20.10
CA VAL A 155 2.36 -15.02 -18.65
C VAL A 155 2.37 -13.59 -18.13
N LEU A 156 3.38 -12.80 -18.51
CA LEU A 156 3.51 -11.41 -18.06
C LEU A 156 2.31 -10.57 -18.50
N GLU A 157 1.84 -10.72 -19.74
CA GLU A 157 0.62 -10.08 -20.23
C GLU A 157 -0.59 -10.53 -19.39
N SER A 158 -0.73 -11.83 -19.12
CA SER A 158 -1.91 -12.39 -18.43
C SER A 158 -2.09 -11.93 -16.99
N VAL A 159 -0.98 -11.72 -16.26
CA VAL A 159 -1.01 -11.30 -14.85
C VAL A 159 -1.05 -9.78 -14.72
N SER A 160 -0.71 -9.05 -15.77
CA SER A 160 -0.64 -7.59 -15.74
C SER A 160 -2.01 -6.93 -15.78
N ILE A 161 -2.08 -5.70 -15.26
CA ILE A 161 -3.25 -4.84 -15.37
C ILE A 161 -2.92 -3.56 -16.13
N ASP A 162 -3.88 -3.00 -16.86
CA ASP A 162 -3.68 -1.76 -17.60
C ASP A 162 -3.41 -0.55 -16.68
N ALA A 163 -2.45 0.31 -17.06
CA ALA A 163 -2.20 1.59 -16.38
C ALA A 163 -3.39 2.56 -16.42
N GLU A 164 -4.28 2.43 -17.41
CA GLU A 164 -5.50 3.24 -17.53
C GLU A 164 -6.64 2.75 -16.63
N ARG A 165 -6.44 1.64 -15.90
CA ARG A 165 -7.46 1.09 -15.03
C ARG A 165 -7.88 2.11 -13.98
N SER A 166 -9.19 2.36 -13.91
CA SER A 166 -9.77 3.41 -13.05
C SER A 166 -9.58 3.15 -11.55
N THR A 167 -9.26 1.91 -11.15
CA THR A 167 -9.01 1.52 -9.76
C THR A 167 -7.62 1.89 -9.26
N LEU A 168 -6.67 2.26 -10.13
CA LEU A 168 -5.34 2.68 -9.70
C LEU A 168 -5.42 4.01 -8.94
N SER A 169 -4.65 4.12 -7.86
CA SER A 169 -4.53 5.36 -7.10
C SER A 169 -3.71 6.40 -7.86
N GLU A 170 -3.86 7.68 -7.51
CA GLU A 170 -3.05 8.76 -8.08
C GLU A 170 -1.56 8.56 -7.79
N VAL A 171 -1.21 8.08 -6.60
CA VAL A 171 0.17 7.77 -6.19
C VAL A 171 0.79 6.70 -7.08
N VAL A 172 0.04 5.64 -7.45
CA VAL A 172 0.53 4.60 -8.36
C VAL A 172 0.84 5.19 -9.74
N ARG A 173 -0.07 6.02 -10.30
CA ARG A 173 0.17 6.66 -11.59
C ARG A 173 1.36 7.61 -11.56
N GLU A 174 1.47 8.42 -10.51
CA GLU A 174 2.60 9.32 -10.31
C GLU A 174 3.93 8.54 -10.17
N THR A 175 3.90 7.39 -9.51
CA THR A 175 5.08 6.52 -9.37
C THR A 175 5.47 5.89 -10.71
N LEU A 176 4.50 5.45 -11.52
CA LEU A 176 4.74 4.93 -12.87
C LEU A 176 5.42 5.99 -13.76
N GLU A 177 4.92 7.23 -13.72
CA GLU A 177 5.45 8.34 -14.52
C GLU A 177 6.83 8.80 -14.05
N ASN A 178 7.00 9.02 -12.74
CA ASN A 178 8.21 9.66 -12.18
C ASN A 178 9.28 8.67 -11.71
N GLY A 179 8.94 7.39 -11.57
CA GLY A 179 9.82 6.35 -11.03
C GLY A 179 9.72 6.17 -9.51
N GLU A 180 9.55 7.27 -8.77
CA GLU A 180 9.38 7.27 -7.33
C GLU A 180 8.30 8.28 -6.90
N THR A 181 7.60 8.01 -5.79
CA THR A 181 6.67 8.96 -5.18
C THR A 181 6.66 8.78 -3.67
N GLN A 182 6.39 9.86 -2.94
CA GLN A 182 6.21 9.82 -1.49
C GLN A 182 4.83 10.33 -1.12
N THR A 183 4.21 9.69 -0.15
CA THR A 183 2.92 10.11 0.39
C THR A 183 2.90 9.99 1.90
N ARG A 184 1.91 10.64 2.52
CA ARG A 184 1.62 10.50 3.95
C ARG A 184 0.55 9.44 4.12
N GLY A 185 0.87 8.42 4.90
CA GLY A 185 0.02 7.23 5.04
C GLY A 185 0.27 6.20 3.96
N GLU A 186 -0.24 4.99 4.19
CA GLU A 186 -0.12 3.88 3.26
C GLU A 186 -1.22 3.98 2.19
N VAL A 187 -0.82 3.73 0.95
CA VAL A 187 -1.70 3.60 -0.21
C VAL A 187 -1.66 2.14 -0.66
N ASP A 188 -2.84 1.64 -0.99
CA ASP A 188 -3.01 0.32 -1.58
C ASP A 188 -2.41 0.31 -2.99
N VAL A 189 -1.41 -0.55 -3.19
CA VAL A 189 -0.72 -0.74 -4.47
C VAL A 189 -1.05 -2.13 -4.99
N PRO A 190 -1.36 -2.28 -6.29
CA PRO A 190 -1.65 -3.60 -6.86
C PRO A 190 -0.50 -4.57 -6.60
N GLU A 191 -0.82 -5.82 -6.28
CA GLU A 191 0.21 -6.84 -6.04
C GLU A 191 0.77 -7.47 -7.33
N THR A 192 0.33 -6.98 -8.49
CA THR A 192 0.67 -7.48 -9.82
C THR A 192 1.30 -6.39 -10.71
N PRO A 193 2.02 -6.73 -11.80
CA PRO A 193 2.60 -5.74 -12.71
C PRO A 193 1.53 -4.92 -13.43
N ILE A 194 1.94 -3.72 -13.85
CA ILE A 194 1.10 -2.76 -14.55
C ILE A 194 1.68 -2.56 -15.95
N GLU A 195 0.88 -2.83 -16.97
CA GLU A 195 1.22 -2.61 -18.36
C GLU A 195 1.14 -1.12 -18.70
N THR A 196 2.19 -0.61 -19.34
CA THR A 196 2.32 0.75 -19.84
C THR A 196 2.83 0.73 -21.28
N ASP A 197 2.77 1.87 -21.98
CA ASP A 197 3.31 1.99 -23.35
C ASP A 197 4.82 1.67 -23.44
N ASP A 198 5.55 1.82 -22.34
CA ASP A 198 7.01 1.62 -22.26
C ASP A 198 7.40 0.22 -21.78
N GLY A 199 6.44 -0.61 -21.32
CA GLY A 199 6.67 -1.95 -20.79
C GLY A 199 5.87 -2.26 -19.52
N TYR A 200 6.28 -3.28 -18.78
CA TYR A 200 5.61 -3.76 -17.57
C TYR A 200 6.34 -3.29 -16.31
N TYR A 201 5.59 -2.73 -15.36
CA TYR A 201 6.16 -2.16 -14.14
C TYR A 201 5.43 -2.62 -12.89
N ARG A 202 6.18 -2.98 -11.85
CA ARG A 202 5.65 -3.26 -10.52
C ARG A 202 5.92 -2.08 -9.61
N VAL A 203 4.86 -1.45 -9.09
CA VAL A 203 4.97 -0.41 -8.07
C VAL A 203 4.94 -1.03 -6.68
N TYR A 204 5.93 -0.76 -5.84
CA TYR A 204 6.04 -1.33 -4.49
C TYR A 204 6.46 -0.28 -3.46
N GLN A 205 6.18 -0.56 -2.20
CA GLN A 205 6.64 0.25 -1.07
C GLN A 205 8.12 -0.01 -0.81
N SER A 206 8.98 1.00 -1.07
CA SER A 206 10.42 0.87 -0.88
C SER A 206 10.88 1.24 0.54
N GLY A 207 10.07 2.01 1.27
CA GLY A 207 10.38 2.34 2.66
C GLY A 207 9.33 3.16 3.39
N THR A 208 9.50 3.21 4.71
CA THR A 208 8.65 3.98 5.62
C THR A 208 9.51 4.82 6.54
N THR A 209 9.37 6.14 6.46
CA THR A 209 10.03 7.08 7.36
C THR A 209 9.06 7.47 8.47
N GLN A 210 9.40 7.07 9.70
CA GLN A 210 8.63 7.45 10.89
C GLN A 210 8.80 8.96 11.18
N PRO A 211 7.78 9.61 11.77
CA PRO A 211 7.88 10.99 12.23
C PRO A 211 9.07 11.15 13.18
N SER A 212 9.77 12.28 13.12
CA SER A 212 10.90 12.52 14.02
C SER A 212 10.42 12.79 15.45
N GLN A 213 11.30 12.63 16.45
CA GLN A 213 10.97 12.98 17.85
C GLN A 213 10.53 14.45 18.01
N ARG A 214 11.00 15.34 17.12
CA ARG A 214 10.57 16.74 17.10
C ARG A 214 9.12 16.87 16.64
N ASP A 215 8.72 16.10 15.62
CA ASP A 215 7.35 16.09 15.11
C ASP A 215 6.39 15.52 16.16
N GLU A 216 6.79 14.48 16.88
CA GLU A 216 6.05 13.94 18.02
C GLU A 216 5.92 14.95 19.17
N ALA A 217 6.98 15.71 19.47
CA ALA A 217 6.96 16.74 20.50
C ALA A 217 6.04 17.92 20.11
N VAL A 218 6.12 18.39 18.87
CA VAL A 218 5.23 19.42 18.33
C VAL A 218 3.78 18.93 18.35
N ARG A 219 3.52 17.69 17.93
CA ARG A 219 2.21 17.06 18.02
C ARG A 219 1.69 17.05 19.45
N SER A 220 2.50 16.61 20.41
CA SER A 220 2.11 16.58 21.83
C SER A 220 1.78 17.98 22.36
N LEU A 221 2.58 18.98 21.98
CA LEU A 221 2.32 20.38 22.32
C LEU A 221 1.01 20.88 21.70
N VAL A 222 0.74 20.57 20.44
CA VAL A 222 -0.50 20.97 19.75
C VAL A 222 -1.72 20.26 20.37
N TRP A 223 -1.60 18.96 20.66
CA TRP A 223 -2.69 18.13 21.16
C TRP A 223 -3.08 18.46 22.59
N PHE A 224 -2.09 18.65 23.48
CA PHE A 224 -2.33 18.91 24.90
C PHE A 224 -2.20 20.40 25.24
N GLY A 225 -1.17 21.08 24.72
CA GLY A 225 -0.89 22.47 25.03
C GLY A 225 -1.86 23.44 24.36
N GLY A 226 -2.23 23.20 23.10
CA GLY A 226 -3.17 24.04 22.34
C GLY A 226 -4.50 24.24 23.09
N PRO A 227 -5.25 23.17 23.41
CA PRO A 227 -6.51 23.29 24.14
C PRO A 227 -6.38 23.95 25.52
N VAL A 228 -5.32 23.62 26.28
CA VAL A 228 -5.10 24.20 27.61
C VAL A 228 -4.87 25.70 27.53
N VAL A 229 -3.99 26.15 26.62
CA VAL A 229 -3.71 27.58 26.42
C VAL A 229 -4.93 28.29 25.87
N GLY A 230 -5.65 27.70 24.91
CA GLY A 230 -6.86 28.28 24.34
C GLY A 230 -7.99 28.46 25.38
N LEU A 231 -8.25 27.44 26.20
CA LEU A 231 -9.22 27.53 27.31
C LEU A 231 -8.80 28.58 28.35
N TRP A 232 -7.52 28.66 28.67
CA TRP A 232 -7.00 29.67 29.60
C TRP A 232 -7.20 31.11 29.06
N LEU A 233 -6.99 31.33 27.75
CA LEU A 233 -7.26 32.61 27.11
C LEU A 233 -8.76 32.97 27.15
N PHE A 234 -9.65 32.00 26.88
CA PHE A 234 -11.10 32.19 27.03
C PHE A 234 -11.50 32.57 28.45
N TYR A 235 -10.94 31.88 29.45
CA TYR A 235 -11.19 32.19 30.86
C TYR A 235 -10.80 33.63 31.20
N HIS A 236 -9.60 34.07 30.80
CA HIS A 236 -9.16 35.46 31.04
C HIS A 236 -9.99 36.52 30.31
N LEU A 237 -10.47 36.23 29.09
CA LEU A 237 -11.36 37.13 28.35
C LEU A 237 -12.73 37.25 29.04
N SER A 238 -13.33 36.14 29.47
CA SER A 238 -14.63 36.16 30.16
C SER A 238 -14.60 36.93 31.49
N GLY A 239 -13.49 36.86 32.24
CA GLY A 239 -13.28 37.65 33.46
C GLY A 239 -13.25 39.16 33.22
N ARG A 240 -12.78 39.61 32.05
CA ARG A 240 -12.74 41.04 31.68
C ARG A 240 -14.11 41.58 31.26
N ILE A 241 -14.88 40.80 30.51
CA ILE A 241 -16.24 41.18 30.08
C ILE A 241 -17.16 41.30 31.31
N THR A 242 -17.07 40.35 32.23
CA THR A 242 -17.89 40.35 33.46
C THR A 242 -17.55 41.52 34.41
N TYR A 243 -16.30 42.00 34.39
CA TYR A 243 -15.87 43.15 35.20
C TYR A 243 -16.40 44.48 34.64
N VAL A 244 -16.35 44.67 33.31
CA VAL A 244 -16.84 45.89 32.65
C VAL A 244 -18.37 46.04 32.76
N ASP A 245 -19.11 44.94 32.72
CA ASP A 245 -20.57 44.95 32.87
C ASP A 245 -21.02 45.24 34.31
N ARG A 246 -20.19 44.86 35.31
CA ARG A 246 -20.43 45.18 36.72
C ARG A 246 -20.14 46.65 37.04
N VAL A 247 -19.06 47.21 36.50
CA VAL A 247 -18.67 48.62 36.69
C VAL A 247 -19.61 49.61 35.99
N LYS A 248 -20.35 49.20 34.95
CA LYS A 248 -21.38 50.03 34.30
C LYS A 248 -22.74 50.03 35.01
N ARG A 249 -22.93 49.17 36.01
CA ARG A 249 -24.21 49.03 36.76
C ARG A 249 -24.21 49.73 38.12
N ASP A 250 -23.05 50.17 38.60
CA ASP A 250 -22.88 51.02 39.78
C ASP A 250 -22.66 52.48 39.34
#